data_AF-A0A2U0D5P7-F1
#
_entry.id   AF-A0A2U0D5P7-F1
#
_cell.length_a   1.000
_cell.length_b   1.000
_cell.length_c   1.000
_cell.angle_alpha   90.00
_cell.angle_beta   90.00
_cell.angle_gamma   90.00
#
_symmetry.space_group_name_H-M   'P 1'
#
loop_
_entity.id
_entity.type
_entity.pdbx_description
1 polymer ?
#
loop_
_entity_poly.entity_id
_entity_poly.type
_entity_poly.pdbx_seq_one_letter_code
_entity_poly.pdbx_strand_id
1 'polypeptide(L)'
;MTTNPTKDRLLILCYLTFLQNLLQAKRDFRYCEILLTLLEKEDLIAVILWIGEGELPEDLTDVETMDKEELLDFIGGDFIVVPYLIEYWKSKTDYPVTPEKVHHVLTRLQLQNHYLGEKNIPDWDPYDYSNYNTLCEKAGIPKTVYGIFDNDVSEEDKYITAPLHGFFLHEHQAQTLLNNREDKESYKILML
;
A
#
# COMPACT_ATOMS: atom_id res chain seq x y z
N MET A 1 -22.24 1.28 -8.19
CA MET A 1 -21.38 2.27 -7.52
C MET A 1 -19.96 2.01 -7.99
N THR A 2 -19.32 2.95 -8.66
CA THR A 2 -17.91 2.84 -9.07
C THR A 2 -17.04 3.08 -7.84
N THR A 3 -16.39 2.02 -7.35
CA THR A 3 -15.39 2.09 -6.26
C THR A 3 -14.22 2.98 -6.70
N ASN A 4 -13.69 3.80 -5.80
CA ASN A 4 -12.47 4.57 -6.04
C ASN A 4 -11.33 3.80 -5.37
N PRO A 5 -10.55 3.00 -6.12
CA PRO A 5 -9.62 2.04 -5.55
C PRO A 5 -8.58 2.70 -4.63
N THR A 6 -8.21 3.94 -4.93
CA THR A 6 -7.32 4.76 -4.11
C THR A 6 -7.93 5.11 -2.76
N LYS A 7 -9.17 5.60 -2.76
CA LYS A 7 -9.89 5.95 -1.52
C LYS A 7 -10.14 4.69 -0.67
N ASP A 8 -10.58 3.60 -1.29
CA ASP A 8 -10.89 2.36 -0.60
C ASP A 8 -9.63 1.74 0.01
N ARG A 9 -8.49 1.80 -0.70
CA ARG A 9 -7.17 1.41 -0.17
C ARG A 9 -6.73 2.25 1.03
N LEU A 10 -6.85 3.58 0.94
CA LEU A 10 -6.49 4.47 2.05
C LEU A 10 -7.36 4.22 3.28
N LEU A 11 -8.65 3.94 3.08
CA LEU A 11 -9.53 3.54 4.16
C LEU A 11 -9.05 2.23 4.79
N ILE A 12 -8.70 1.22 4.00
CA ILE A 12 -8.15 -0.05 4.51
C ILE A 12 -6.87 0.21 5.32
N LEU A 13 -5.91 0.97 4.80
CA LEU A 13 -4.67 1.30 5.50
C LEU A 13 -4.91 2.06 6.81
N CYS A 14 -5.83 3.03 6.79
CA CYS A 14 -6.26 3.77 7.99
C CYS A 14 -6.85 2.83 9.05
N TYR A 15 -7.78 1.94 8.65
CA TYR A 15 -8.38 0.96 9.56
C TYR A 15 -7.38 -0.06 10.10
N LEU A 16 -6.48 -0.58 9.25
CA LEU A 16 -5.45 -1.54 9.67
C LEU A 16 -4.46 -0.89 10.65
N THR A 17 -4.03 0.36 10.39
CA THR A 17 -3.13 1.10 11.29
C THR A 17 -3.80 1.38 12.63
N PHE A 18 -5.08 1.77 12.62
CA PHE A 18 -5.86 1.92 13.85
C PHE A 18 -5.98 0.59 14.61
N LEU A 19 -6.23 -0.52 13.91
CA LEU A 19 -6.30 -1.85 14.51
C LEU A 19 -4.95 -2.26 15.13
N GLN A 20 -3.84 -2.03 14.43
CA GLN A 20 -2.49 -2.29 14.94
C GLN A 20 -2.25 -1.56 16.27
N ASN A 21 -2.57 -0.27 16.33
CA ASN A 21 -2.42 0.54 17.54
C ASN A 21 -3.28 0.00 18.70
N LEU A 22 -4.51 -0.45 18.41
CA LEU A 22 -5.37 -1.08 19.42
C LEU A 22 -4.81 -2.42 19.92
N LEU A 23 -4.34 -3.27 19.02
CA LEU A 23 -3.75 -4.58 19.35
C LEU A 23 -2.49 -4.42 20.21
N GLN A 24 -1.61 -3.48 19.85
CA GLN A 24 -0.40 -3.16 20.62
C GLN A 24 -0.73 -2.62 22.02
N ALA A 25 -1.70 -1.71 22.12
CA ALA A 25 -2.11 -1.15 23.42
C ALA A 25 -2.72 -2.21 24.35
N LYS A 26 -3.46 -3.18 23.78
CA LYS A 26 -4.10 -4.26 24.55
C LYS A 26 -3.23 -5.49 24.77
N ARG A 27 -2.12 -5.61 24.04
CA ARG A 27 -1.32 -6.85 23.92
C ARG A 27 -2.21 -8.06 23.62
N ASP A 28 -3.11 -7.90 22.65
CA ASP A 28 -4.03 -8.96 22.25
C ASP A 28 -3.36 -9.86 21.19
N PHE A 29 -3.15 -11.13 21.54
CA PHE A 29 -2.51 -12.13 20.68
C PHE A 29 -3.52 -13.05 19.99
N ARG A 30 -4.82 -12.76 20.10
CA ARG A 30 -5.86 -13.59 19.50
C ARG A 30 -6.01 -13.31 18.01
N TYR A 31 -6.54 -14.31 17.32
CA TYR A 31 -7.02 -14.15 15.96
C TYR A 31 -8.45 -13.63 15.94
N CYS A 32 -8.72 -12.66 15.06
CA CYS A 32 -10.07 -12.30 14.68
C CYS A 32 -10.63 -13.36 13.74
N GLU A 33 -11.70 -14.04 14.13
CA GLU A 33 -12.34 -15.09 13.31
C GLU A 33 -12.69 -14.58 11.91
N ILE A 34 -13.13 -13.33 11.78
CA ILE A 34 -13.45 -12.72 10.48
C ILE A 34 -12.17 -12.59 9.64
N LEU A 35 -11.06 -12.15 10.22
CA LEU A 35 -9.80 -12.02 9.49
C LEU A 35 -9.31 -13.38 9.00
N LEU A 36 -9.42 -14.43 9.83
CA LEU A 36 -9.06 -15.79 9.45
C LEU A 36 -9.89 -16.32 8.28
N THR A 37 -11.14 -15.91 8.12
CA THR A 37 -11.96 -16.32 6.97
C THR A 37 -11.50 -15.69 5.65
N LEU A 38 -10.73 -14.59 5.70
CA LEU A 38 -10.27 -13.87 4.52
C LEU A 38 -8.90 -14.32 4.04
N LEU A 39 -8.09 -14.94 4.91
CA LEU A 39 -6.72 -15.36 4.59
C LEU A 39 -6.70 -16.79 4.06
N GLU A 40 -6.12 -16.97 2.88
CA GLU A 40 -5.82 -18.27 2.31
C GLU A 40 -4.48 -18.80 2.84
N LYS A 41 -4.15 -20.07 2.53
CA LYS A 41 -2.91 -20.69 3.02
C LYS A 41 -1.69 -19.92 2.51
N GLU A 42 -1.76 -19.48 1.26
CA GLU A 42 -0.75 -18.71 0.56
C GLU A 42 -0.50 -17.37 1.27
N ASP A 43 -1.54 -16.73 1.81
CA ASP A 43 -1.39 -15.49 2.58
C ASP A 43 -0.64 -15.73 3.89
N LEU A 44 -0.92 -16.84 4.58
CA LEU A 44 -0.22 -17.21 5.82
C LEU A 44 1.26 -17.53 5.56
N ILE A 45 1.56 -18.24 4.47
CA ILE A 45 2.94 -18.50 4.05
C ILE A 45 3.65 -17.18 3.75
N ALA A 46 2.99 -16.24 3.09
CA ALA A 46 3.57 -14.92 2.82
C ALA A 46 3.85 -14.13 4.12
N VAL A 47 3.01 -14.27 5.15
CA VAL A 47 3.27 -13.70 6.48
C VAL A 47 4.52 -14.34 7.10
N ILE A 48 4.65 -15.66 7.04
CA ILE A 48 5.83 -16.38 7.59
C ILE A 48 7.12 -15.94 6.91
N LEU A 49 7.12 -15.87 5.58
CA LEU A 49 8.26 -15.37 4.81
C LEU A 49 8.57 -13.92 5.16
N TRP A 50 7.56 -13.09 5.41
CA TRP A 50 7.76 -11.71 5.85
C TRP A 50 8.42 -11.63 7.24
N ILE A 51 8.04 -12.51 8.17
CA ILE A 51 8.69 -12.62 9.49
C ILE A 51 10.18 -13.00 9.32
N GLY A 52 10.49 -13.92 8.41
CA GLY A 52 11.85 -14.40 8.13
C GLY A 52 12.64 -13.55 7.12
N GLU A 53 12.21 -12.31 6.84
CA GLU A 53 12.87 -11.39 5.91
C GLU A 53 13.07 -11.96 4.48
N GLY A 54 12.15 -12.82 4.03
CA GLY A 54 12.16 -13.46 2.72
C GLY A 54 12.70 -14.88 2.71
N GLU A 55 13.21 -15.37 3.84
CA GLU A 55 13.62 -16.76 4.02
C GLU A 55 12.68 -17.48 4.99
N LEU A 56 12.65 -18.81 4.90
CA LEU A 56 11.95 -19.60 5.90
C LEU A 56 12.76 -19.57 7.21
N PRO A 57 12.11 -19.34 8.37
CA PRO A 57 12.78 -19.48 9.66
C PRO A 57 13.45 -20.85 9.77
N GLU A 58 14.63 -20.93 10.42
CA GLU A 58 15.43 -22.17 10.51
C GLU A 58 14.62 -23.36 11.07
N ASP A 59 13.62 -23.06 11.90
CA ASP A 59 12.74 -24.02 12.57
C ASP A 59 11.63 -24.56 11.64
N LEU A 60 11.48 -23.99 10.45
CA LEU A 60 10.44 -24.30 9.46
C LEU A 60 11.07 -24.77 8.15
N THR A 61 11.11 -26.09 7.97
CA THR A 61 11.69 -26.69 6.76
C THR A 61 10.68 -27.00 5.65
N ASP A 62 9.37 -27.02 5.94
CA ASP A 62 8.36 -27.44 4.95
C ASP A 62 6.97 -26.81 5.18
N VAL A 63 6.86 -25.49 4.92
CA VAL A 63 5.59 -24.75 5.11
C VAL A 63 4.50 -25.15 4.13
N GLU A 64 4.87 -25.77 3.00
CA GLU A 64 3.93 -26.19 1.97
C GLU A 64 3.13 -27.41 2.40
N THR A 65 3.64 -28.25 3.31
CA THR A 65 2.92 -29.42 3.82
C THR A 65 2.09 -29.13 5.07
N MET A 66 2.35 -28.03 5.76
CA MET A 66 1.61 -27.61 6.95
C MET A 66 0.16 -27.26 6.63
N ASP A 67 -0.75 -27.59 7.53
CA ASP A 67 -2.14 -27.15 7.44
C ASP A 67 -2.32 -25.70 7.93
N LYS A 68 -3.55 -25.18 7.78
CA LYS A 68 -3.83 -23.79 8.14
C LYS A 68 -3.69 -23.53 9.64
N GLU A 69 -4.00 -24.50 10.49
CA GLU A 69 -3.93 -24.37 11.94
C GLU A 69 -2.47 -24.32 12.39
N GLU A 70 -1.61 -25.19 11.84
CA GLU A 70 -0.17 -25.20 12.11
C GLU A 70 0.51 -23.87 11.69
N LEU A 71 0.12 -23.31 10.55
CA LEU A 71 0.63 -22.01 10.09
C LEU A 71 0.20 -20.86 11.01
N LEU A 72 -1.04 -20.89 11.50
CA LEU A 72 -1.56 -19.91 12.45
C LEU A 72 -0.89 -20.03 13.82
N ASP A 73 -0.64 -21.25 14.29
CA ASP A 73 0.07 -21.45 15.55
C ASP A 73 1.50 -20.87 15.48
N PHE A 74 2.17 -21.01 14.34
CA PHE A 74 3.48 -20.40 14.12
C PHE A 74 3.42 -18.86 14.09
N ILE A 75 2.45 -18.27 13.38
CA ILE A 75 2.32 -16.81 13.23
C ILE A 75 2.02 -16.12 14.58
N GLY A 76 1.27 -16.76 15.48
CA GLY A 76 1.08 -16.26 16.85
C GLY A 76 0.13 -15.06 17.01
N GLY A 77 -0.77 -14.80 16.05
CA GLY A 77 -1.92 -13.92 16.23
C GLY A 77 -2.03 -12.75 15.24
N ASP A 78 -3.15 -12.01 15.33
CA ASP A 78 -3.40 -10.82 14.50
C ASP A 78 -2.34 -9.73 14.69
N PHE A 79 -1.63 -9.74 15.82
CA PHE A 79 -0.56 -8.78 16.10
C PHE A 79 0.60 -8.88 15.10
N ILE A 80 0.80 -10.02 14.44
CA ILE A 80 1.78 -10.22 13.35
C ILE A 80 1.12 -10.04 11.98
N VAL A 81 -0.08 -10.58 11.81
CA VAL A 81 -0.82 -10.51 10.54
C VAL A 81 -1.13 -9.07 10.13
N VAL A 82 -1.58 -8.23 11.06
CA VAL A 82 -1.98 -6.85 10.75
C VAL A 82 -0.80 -6.00 10.28
N PRO A 83 0.38 -5.99 10.94
CA PRO A 83 1.59 -5.35 10.40
C PRO A 83 1.97 -5.84 9.01
N TYR A 84 1.95 -7.15 8.76
CA TYR A 84 2.20 -7.70 7.43
C TYR A 84 1.22 -7.13 6.40
N LEU A 85 -0.07 -7.10 6.70
CA LEU A 85 -1.08 -6.56 5.79
C LEU A 85 -0.84 -5.07 5.52
N ILE A 86 -0.44 -4.29 6.53
CA ILE A 86 -0.08 -2.88 6.36
C ILE A 86 1.08 -2.75 5.36
N GLU A 87 2.17 -3.50 5.55
CA GLU A 87 3.33 -3.48 4.65
C GLU A 87 3.00 -4.00 3.27
N TYR A 88 2.18 -5.04 3.15
CA TYR A 88 1.67 -5.53 1.88
C TYR A 88 0.91 -4.43 1.14
N TRP A 89 -0.04 -3.76 1.80
CA TRP A 89 -0.84 -2.70 1.17
C TRP A 89 -0.02 -1.43 0.89
N LYS A 90 0.98 -1.10 1.73
CA LYS A 90 1.99 -0.05 1.48
C LYS A 90 2.88 -0.38 0.28
N SER A 91 3.31 -1.63 0.13
CA SER A 91 4.08 -2.03 -1.06
C SER A 91 3.29 -1.86 -2.34
N LYS A 92 1.95 -1.92 -2.29
CA LYS A 92 1.09 -1.59 -3.44
C LYS A 92 0.98 -0.08 -3.70
N THR A 93 1.49 0.79 -2.82
CA THR A 93 1.46 2.27 -2.94
C THR A 93 2.75 2.86 -3.48
N ASP A 94 3.88 2.25 -3.18
CA ASP A 94 5.19 2.71 -3.61
C ASP A 94 5.71 1.83 -4.74
N TYR A 95 5.60 2.34 -5.97
CA TYR A 95 6.25 1.67 -7.07
C TYR A 95 6.76 2.71 -8.06
N PRO A 96 8.06 2.69 -8.37
CA PRO A 96 8.52 3.29 -9.60
C PRO A 96 7.75 2.67 -10.77
N VAL A 97 7.49 3.46 -11.81
CA VAL A 97 7.02 2.92 -13.08
C VAL A 97 8.09 1.91 -13.54
N THR A 98 7.71 0.64 -13.70
CA THR A 98 8.60 -0.41 -14.22
C THR A 98 8.04 -1.00 -15.52
N PRO A 99 8.88 -1.58 -16.39
CA PRO A 99 8.43 -2.18 -17.63
C PRO A 99 7.36 -3.26 -17.40
N GLU A 100 7.52 -4.08 -16.35
CA GLU A 100 6.57 -5.15 -15.99
C GLU A 100 5.21 -4.56 -15.63
N LYS A 101 5.18 -3.44 -14.89
CA LYS A 101 3.94 -2.75 -14.53
C LYS A 101 3.26 -2.12 -15.72
N VAL A 102 4.03 -1.49 -16.61
CA VAL A 102 3.49 -0.95 -17.85
C VAL A 102 2.86 -2.07 -18.66
N HIS A 103 3.58 -3.17 -18.84
CA HIS A 103 3.07 -4.36 -19.52
C HIS A 103 1.79 -4.91 -18.87
N HIS A 104 1.77 -5.05 -17.54
CA HIS A 104 0.59 -5.54 -16.81
C HIS A 104 -0.64 -4.64 -17.00
N VAL A 105 -0.48 -3.31 -16.89
CA VAL A 105 -1.57 -2.34 -17.13
C VAL A 105 -2.09 -2.46 -18.56
N LEU A 106 -1.19 -2.49 -19.54
CA LEU A 106 -1.54 -2.58 -20.95
C LEU A 106 -2.25 -3.89 -21.27
N THR A 107 -1.75 -5.02 -20.77
CA THR A 107 -2.38 -6.33 -20.95
C THR A 107 -3.78 -6.38 -20.34
N ARG A 108 -3.95 -5.86 -19.12
CA ARG A 108 -5.27 -5.79 -18.46
C ARG A 108 -6.28 -4.95 -19.25
N LEU A 109 -5.82 -3.90 -19.93
CA LEU A 109 -6.64 -3.03 -20.78
C LEU A 109 -6.76 -3.51 -22.24
N GLN A 110 -6.09 -4.61 -22.62
CA GLN A 110 -5.99 -5.07 -24.01
C GLN A 110 -5.36 -4.02 -24.95
N LEU A 111 -4.34 -3.31 -24.45
CA LEU A 111 -3.60 -2.23 -25.13
C LEU A 111 -2.12 -2.59 -25.32
N GLN A 112 -1.82 -3.84 -25.67
CA GLN A 112 -0.43 -4.33 -25.75
C GLN A 112 0.45 -3.56 -26.76
N ASN A 113 -0.16 -2.94 -27.78
CA ASN A 113 0.53 -2.15 -28.81
C ASN A 113 0.60 -0.64 -28.48
N HIS A 114 0.33 -0.24 -27.23
CA HIS A 114 0.40 1.16 -26.83
C HIS A 114 1.85 1.65 -26.80
N TYR A 115 2.11 2.87 -27.29
CA TYR A 115 3.48 3.41 -27.44
C TYR A 115 4.29 3.40 -26.13
N LEU A 116 3.62 3.55 -24.98
CA LEU A 116 4.27 3.46 -23.66
C LEU A 116 4.90 2.09 -23.37
N GLY A 117 4.42 1.01 -24.00
CA GLY A 117 5.00 -0.33 -23.86
C GLY A 117 6.32 -0.49 -24.62
N GLU A 118 6.56 0.35 -25.63
CA GLU A 118 7.77 0.33 -26.46
C GLU A 118 8.78 1.41 -26.03
N LYS A 119 8.31 2.47 -25.37
CA LYS A 119 9.14 3.59 -24.92
C LYS A 119 9.82 3.28 -23.59
N ASN A 120 11.15 3.37 -23.57
CA ASN A 120 11.94 3.23 -22.34
C ASN A 120 11.53 4.27 -21.29
N ILE A 121 11.29 3.82 -20.06
CA ILE A 121 10.82 4.65 -18.94
C ILE A 121 11.75 5.84 -18.63
N PRO A 122 13.09 5.71 -18.68
CA PRO A 122 13.98 6.85 -18.52
C PRO A 122 13.76 7.99 -19.53
N ASP A 123 13.17 7.69 -20.69
CA ASP A 123 12.89 8.66 -21.76
C ASP A 123 11.46 9.24 -21.67
N TRP A 124 10.69 8.86 -20.64
CA TRP A 124 9.33 9.35 -20.45
C TRP A 124 9.34 10.83 -20.07
N ASP A 125 8.51 11.59 -20.76
CA ASP A 125 8.24 12.99 -20.44
C ASP A 125 7.01 13.11 -19.52
N PRO A 126 6.69 14.31 -19.00
CA PRO A 126 5.52 14.50 -18.13
C PRO A 126 4.18 14.06 -18.77
N TYR A 127 4.06 14.10 -20.09
CA TYR A 127 2.85 13.68 -20.79
C TYR A 127 2.71 12.15 -20.82
N ASP A 128 3.82 11.43 -20.99
CA ASP A 128 3.87 9.97 -20.89
C ASP A 128 3.42 9.49 -19.51
N TYR A 129 3.96 10.09 -18.45
CA TYR A 129 3.56 9.80 -17.07
C TYR A 129 2.07 10.10 -16.84
N SER A 130 1.56 11.21 -17.37
CA SER A 130 0.13 11.56 -17.29
C SER A 130 -0.75 10.52 -18.01
N ASN A 131 -0.34 10.05 -19.19
CA ASN A 131 -1.06 9.01 -19.92
C ASN A 131 -1.03 7.68 -19.18
N TYR A 132 0.14 7.26 -18.70
CA TYR A 132 0.26 6.03 -17.91
C TYR A 132 -0.60 6.08 -16.65
N ASN A 133 -0.64 7.22 -15.96
CA ASN A 133 -1.50 7.43 -14.81
C ASN A 133 -2.98 7.29 -15.16
N THR A 134 -3.40 7.80 -16.32
CA THR A 134 -4.78 7.64 -16.82
C THR A 134 -5.11 6.17 -17.14
N LEU A 135 -4.15 5.43 -17.69
CA LEU A 135 -4.30 4.00 -17.94
C LEU A 135 -4.40 3.21 -16.63
N CYS A 136 -3.61 3.56 -15.62
CA CYS A 136 -3.71 2.97 -14.29
C CYS A 136 -5.12 3.14 -13.68
N GLU A 137 -5.75 4.33 -13.82
CA GLU A 137 -7.13 4.54 -13.36
C GLU A 137 -8.11 3.61 -14.09
N LYS A 138 -8.01 3.55 -15.43
CA LYS A 138 -8.87 2.69 -16.24
C LYS A 138 -8.68 1.21 -15.88
N ALA A 139 -7.46 0.82 -15.53
CA ALA A 139 -7.13 -0.53 -15.10
C ALA A 139 -7.54 -0.82 -13.65
N GLY A 140 -8.12 0.16 -12.93
CA GLY A 140 -8.49 0.03 -11.53
C GLY A 140 -7.29 -0.12 -10.59
N ILE A 141 -6.11 0.35 -11.01
CA ILE A 141 -4.92 0.35 -10.17
C ILE A 141 -5.01 1.54 -9.20
N PRO A 142 -4.92 1.31 -7.88
CA PRO A 142 -4.96 2.38 -6.90
C PRO A 142 -3.77 3.33 -7.10
N LYS A 143 -4.06 4.62 -7.10
CA LYS A 143 -3.07 5.69 -7.24
C LYS A 143 -2.49 6.10 -5.91
N THR A 144 -1.27 6.56 -5.94
CA THR A 144 -0.66 7.28 -4.84
C THR A 144 -1.22 8.70 -4.78
N VAL A 145 -1.50 9.21 -3.59
CA VAL A 145 -1.98 10.58 -3.36
C VAL A 145 -1.06 11.31 -2.41
N TYR A 146 -1.23 12.62 -2.32
CA TYR A 146 -0.41 13.49 -1.49
C TYR A 146 -1.29 14.17 -0.46
N GLY A 147 -0.81 14.28 0.77
CA GLY A 147 -1.45 15.03 1.85
C GLY A 147 -0.49 16.06 2.43
N ILE A 148 -1.03 17.17 2.91
CA ILE A 148 -0.26 18.19 3.64
C ILE A 148 -0.47 17.93 5.14
N PHE A 149 0.62 17.69 5.85
CA PHE A 149 0.64 17.34 7.28
C PHE A 149 1.54 18.29 8.05
N ASP A 150 1.29 18.43 9.35
CA ASP A 150 2.21 19.10 10.25
C ASP A 150 3.57 18.38 10.25
N ASN A 151 4.65 19.13 10.47
CA ASN A 151 6.02 18.60 10.35
C ASN A 151 6.36 17.51 11.38
N ASP A 152 5.64 17.47 12.49
CA ASP A 152 5.75 16.47 13.55
C ASP A 152 5.11 15.12 13.20
N VAL A 153 4.24 15.07 12.19
CA VAL A 153 3.62 13.81 11.73
C VAL A 153 4.67 12.92 11.10
N SER A 154 4.89 11.72 11.64
CA SER A 154 5.85 10.76 11.08
C SER A 154 5.32 10.13 9.78
N GLU A 155 6.22 9.49 9.00
CA GLU A 155 5.82 8.70 7.82
C GLU A 155 4.87 7.55 8.16
N GLU A 156 4.95 7.03 9.39
CA GLU A 156 4.12 5.93 9.87
C GLU A 156 2.72 6.43 10.24
N ASP A 157 2.62 7.65 10.80
CA ASP A 157 1.37 8.23 11.29
C ASP A 157 0.50 8.88 10.21
N LYS A 158 0.99 8.99 8.98
CA LYS A 158 0.27 9.65 7.85
C LYS A 158 -1.07 9.00 7.50
N TYR A 159 -1.28 7.73 7.87
CA TYR A 159 -2.51 7.00 7.62
C TYR A 159 -3.59 7.18 8.70
N ILE A 160 -3.21 7.71 9.88
CA ILE A 160 -4.11 7.93 11.02
C ILE A 160 -4.26 9.41 11.38
N THR A 161 -3.42 10.27 10.79
CA THR A 161 -3.50 11.72 10.96
C THR A 161 -4.34 12.33 9.84
N ALA A 162 -5.18 13.30 10.18
CA ALA A 162 -5.97 14.02 9.18
C ALA A 162 -5.07 15.03 8.45
N PRO A 163 -4.99 15.00 7.10
CA PRO A 163 -4.28 16.04 6.35
C PRO A 163 -5.07 17.36 6.38
N LEU A 164 -4.34 18.48 6.30
CA LEU A 164 -4.90 19.82 6.47
C LEU A 164 -6.00 20.19 5.46
N HIS A 165 -5.88 19.72 4.21
CA HIS A 165 -6.80 20.04 3.11
C HIS A 165 -7.29 18.80 2.34
N GLY A 166 -7.26 17.62 2.97
CA GLY A 166 -7.55 16.36 2.28
C GLY A 166 -6.38 15.87 1.41
N PHE A 167 -6.72 15.09 0.38
CA PHE A 167 -5.74 14.43 -0.49
C PHE A 167 -5.72 15.02 -1.90
N PHE A 168 -4.52 15.10 -2.48
CA PHE A 168 -4.25 15.59 -3.83
C PHE A 168 -3.78 14.44 -4.72
N LEU A 169 -4.20 14.42 -5.99
CA LEU A 169 -3.75 13.41 -6.95
C LEU A 169 -2.31 13.67 -7.43
N HIS A 170 -1.85 14.92 -7.37
CA HIS A 170 -0.52 15.31 -7.81
C HIS A 170 0.19 16.16 -6.76
N GLU A 171 1.47 15.89 -6.53
CA GLU A 171 2.30 16.63 -5.57
C GLU A 171 2.29 18.14 -5.83
N HIS A 172 2.37 18.56 -7.10
CA HIS A 172 2.38 19.98 -7.45
C HIS A 172 1.11 20.74 -6.99
N GLN A 173 -0.03 20.06 -6.89
CA GLN A 173 -1.27 20.65 -6.39
C GLN A 173 -1.15 20.94 -4.88
N ALA A 174 -0.62 19.96 -4.13
CA ALA A 174 -0.32 20.12 -2.71
C ALA A 174 0.76 21.20 -2.49
N GLN A 175 1.82 21.21 -3.32
CA GLN A 175 2.91 22.18 -3.24
C GLN A 175 2.44 23.61 -3.55
N THR A 176 1.57 23.78 -4.55
CA THR A 176 0.98 25.09 -4.87
C THR A 176 0.19 25.62 -3.69
N LEU A 177 -0.63 24.77 -3.05
CA LEU A 177 -1.41 25.17 -1.89
C LEU A 177 -0.50 25.50 -0.69
N LEU A 178 0.52 24.69 -0.43
CA LEU A 178 1.48 24.90 0.64
C LEU A 178 2.29 26.19 0.45
N ASN A 179 2.74 26.48 -0.78
CA ASN A 179 3.50 27.69 -1.09
C ASN A 179 2.70 28.99 -0.90
N ASN A 180 1.37 28.92 -0.97
CA ASN A 180 0.48 30.06 -0.77
C ASN A 180 0.18 30.33 0.72
N ARG A 181 0.74 29.53 1.64
CA ARG A 181 0.56 29.71 3.09
C ARG A 181 1.70 30.51 3.71
N GLU A 182 1.36 31.32 4.69
CA GLU A 182 2.34 32.10 5.48
C GLU A 182 3.14 31.23 6.47
N ASP A 183 2.54 30.13 6.92
CA ASP A 183 3.07 29.19 7.93
C ASP A 183 3.64 27.90 7.32
N LYS A 184 4.02 27.93 6.03
CA LYS A 184 4.42 26.74 5.26
C LYS A 184 5.56 25.92 5.89
N GLU A 185 6.46 26.56 6.64
CA GLU A 185 7.60 25.90 7.31
C GLU A 185 7.17 24.97 8.45
N SER A 186 5.90 25.02 8.86
CA SER A 186 5.32 24.12 9.86
C SER A 186 4.77 22.82 9.24
N TYR A 187 4.77 22.69 7.91
CA TYR A 187 4.11 21.61 7.20
C TYR A 187 5.04 20.92 6.19
N LYS A 188 4.72 19.68 5.87
CA LYS A 188 5.34 18.88 4.81
C LYS A 188 4.30 18.14 3.99
N ILE A 189 4.70 17.75 2.79
CA ILE A 189 3.89 16.92 1.91
C ILE A 189 4.35 15.47 2.10
N LEU A 190 3.40 14.60 2.41
CA LEU A 190 3.63 13.16 2.47
C LEU A 190 2.84 12.45 1.38
N MET A 191 3.43 11.39 0.85
CA MET A 191 2.86 10.54 -0.19
C MET A 191 2.19 9.30 0.44
N LEU A 192 0.98 8.92 -0.02
CA LEU A 192 0.14 7.84 0.53
C LEU A 192 -0.36 6.85 -0.51
#